data_AF-A0A6H1ZXV8-F1
#
_entry.id   AF-A0A6H1ZXV8-F1
#
_cell.length_a   1.000
_cell.length_b   1.000
_cell.length_c   1.000
_cell.angle_alpha   90.00
_cell.angle_beta   90.00
_cell.angle_gamma   90.00
#
_symmetry.space_group_name_H-M   'P 1'
#
loop_
_entity.id
_entity.type
_entity.pdbx_description
1 polymer ?
#
loop_
_entity_poly.entity_id
_entity_poly.type
_entity_poly.pdbx_seq_one_letter_code
_entity_poly.pdbx_strand_id
1 'polypeptide(L)'
;MIKRNSKGQFVKGSSAPKTAFKKGQVPWIKGKHHSVKTVKKITDAANNNKRYGKNNHIWKGNDAGYLAIHTWVRRHKGIPVKCEFCGKRKTTPKGIHWANIDHTYRRNLDDYIALCSRCHKKYDLLNGLCKH
;
A
#
# COMPACT_ATOMS: atom_id res chain seq x y z
N MET A 1 -24.89 -5.64 28.76
CA MET A 1 -24.32 -4.47 28.07
C MET A 1 -22.99 -4.12 28.68
N ILE A 2 -21.94 -3.89 27.87
CA ILE A 2 -20.62 -3.49 28.36
C ILE A 2 -20.70 -2.03 28.79
N LYS A 3 -20.42 -1.74 30.07
CA LYS A 3 -20.52 -0.37 30.61
C LYS A 3 -19.27 0.44 30.23
N ARG A 4 -19.49 1.62 29.63
CA ARG A 4 -18.44 2.62 29.33
C ARG A 4 -18.60 3.81 30.26
N ASN A 5 -17.50 4.42 30.70
CA ASN A 5 -17.54 5.65 31.48
C ASN A 5 -17.91 6.86 30.59
N SER A 6 -18.08 8.03 31.21
CA SER A 6 -18.38 9.30 30.52
C SER A 6 -17.33 9.73 29.49
N LYS A 7 -16.13 9.14 29.52
CA LYS A 7 -15.04 9.34 28.55
C LYS A 7 -15.00 8.26 27.46
N GLY A 8 -16.01 7.39 27.40
CA GLY A 8 -16.10 6.28 26.43
C GLY A 8 -15.18 5.10 26.72
N GLN A 9 -14.44 5.12 27.84
CA GLN A 9 -13.50 4.07 28.22
C GLN A 9 -14.23 2.92 28.93
N PHE A 10 -13.75 1.69 28.75
CA PHE A 10 -14.27 0.52 29.44
C PHE A 10 -14.03 0.65 30.95
N VAL A 11 -15.08 0.47 31.74
CA VAL A 11 -14.98 0.50 33.20
C VAL A 11 -14.22 -0.75 33.68
N LYS A 12 -13.14 -0.57 34.46
CA LYS A 12 -12.36 -1.66 35.07
C LYS A 12 -13.32 -2.56 35.86
N GLY A 13 -13.30 -3.87 35.57
CA GLY A 13 -14.25 -4.84 36.16
C GLY A 13 -15.46 -5.18 35.28
N SER A 14 -15.59 -4.60 34.09
CA SER A 14 -16.61 -5.03 33.12
C SER A 14 -16.29 -6.44 32.60
N SER A 15 -17.27 -7.35 32.65
CA SER A 15 -17.13 -8.70 32.11
C SER A 15 -16.96 -8.67 30.59
N ALA A 16 -16.00 -9.45 30.09
CA ALA A 16 -15.78 -9.59 28.66
C ALA A 16 -17.06 -10.15 27.99
N PRO A 17 -17.41 -9.70 26.76
CA PRO A 17 -18.56 -10.26 26.06
C PRO A 17 -18.37 -11.76 25.85
N LYS A 18 -19.48 -12.52 25.78
CA LYS A 18 -19.43 -13.98 25.59
C LYS A 18 -18.66 -14.42 24.33
N THR A 19 -18.58 -13.54 23.34
CA THR A 19 -17.84 -13.72 22.07
C THR A 19 -16.35 -13.38 22.19
N ALA A 20 -15.89 -12.86 23.32
CA ALA A 20 -14.49 -12.56 23.53
C ALA A 20 -13.65 -13.82 23.55
N PHE A 21 -12.45 -13.73 22.96
CA PHE A 21 -11.44 -14.76 23.04
C PHE A 21 -11.11 -15.09 24.50
N LYS A 22 -11.20 -16.36 24.88
CA LYS A 22 -10.91 -16.82 26.25
C LYS A 22 -9.42 -17.11 26.35
N LYS A 23 -8.72 -16.44 27.28
CA LYS A 23 -7.30 -16.71 27.57
C LYS A 23 -7.12 -18.20 27.89
N GLY A 24 -6.25 -18.89 27.14
CA GLY A 24 -6.03 -20.34 27.25
C GLY A 24 -6.79 -21.20 26.21
N GLN A 25 -7.66 -20.61 25.40
CA GLN A 25 -8.33 -21.34 24.31
C GLN A 25 -7.31 -21.76 23.24
N VAL A 26 -7.20 -23.07 23.00
CA VAL A 26 -6.35 -23.63 21.96
C VAL A 26 -7.08 -23.58 20.61
N PRO A 27 -6.50 -22.95 19.57
CA PRO A 27 -7.10 -22.96 18.24
C PRO A 27 -7.16 -24.38 17.66
N TRP A 28 -8.24 -24.71 16.95
CA TRP A 28 -8.45 -26.02 16.29
C TRP A 28 -7.40 -26.40 15.23
N ILE A 29 -6.55 -25.43 14.85
CA ILE A 29 -5.46 -25.56 13.88
C ILE A 29 -4.08 -25.72 14.54
N LYS A 30 -3.98 -25.61 15.88
CA LYS A 30 -2.70 -25.73 16.58
C LYS A 30 -2.07 -27.10 16.30
N GLY A 31 -0.81 -27.10 15.82
CA GLY A 31 -0.07 -28.30 15.45
C GLY A 31 -0.43 -28.92 14.10
N LYS A 32 -1.42 -28.37 13.38
CA LYS A 32 -1.75 -28.82 12.03
C LYS A 32 -0.85 -28.09 11.03
N HIS A 33 0.05 -28.83 10.41
CA HIS A 33 0.85 -28.35 9.29
C HIS A 33 0.24 -28.81 7.97
N HIS A 34 0.37 -27.99 6.93
CA HIS A 34 0.04 -28.43 5.58
C HIS A 34 0.97 -29.58 5.17
N SER A 35 0.44 -30.53 4.39
CA SER A 35 1.27 -31.59 3.82
C SER A 35 2.35 -31.00 2.91
N VAL A 36 3.49 -31.69 2.80
CA VAL A 36 4.60 -31.27 1.93
C VAL A 36 4.12 -31.04 0.48
N LYS A 37 3.21 -31.91 -0.01
CA LYS A 37 2.60 -31.76 -1.35
C LYS A 37 1.78 -30.47 -1.47
N THR A 38 0.99 -30.12 -0.45
CA THR A 38 0.22 -28.87 -0.45
C THR A 38 1.12 -27.65 -0.36
N VAL A 39 2.14 -27.69 0.50
CA VAL A 39 3.15 -26.62 0.57
C VAL A 39 3.80 -26.40 -0.79
N LYS A 40 4.25 -27.48 -1.45
CA LYS A 40 4.84 -27.41 -2.80
C LYS A 40 3.90 -26.75 -3.81
N LYS A 41 2.63 -27.16 -3.86
CA LYS A 41 1.63 -26.53 -4.76
C LYS A 41 1.43 -25.04 -4.49
N ILE A 42 1.38 -24.63 -3.23
CA ILE A 42 1.24 -23.21 -2.85
C ILE A 42 2.47 -22.43 -3.32
N THR A 43 3.66 -22.96 -3.09
CA THR A 43 4.93 -22.36 -3.53
C THR A 43 5.00 -22.26 -5.05
N ASP A 44 4.69 -23.34 -5.78
CA ASP A 44 4.70 -23.36 -7.25
C ASP A 44 3.69 -22.35 -7.82
N ALA A 45 2.50 -22.23 -7.21
CA ALA A 45 1.50 -21.25 -7.61
C ALA A 45 1.94 -19.80 -7.34
N ALA A 46 2.69 -19.56 -6.26
CA ALA A 46 3.26 -18.24 -5.97
C ALA A 46 4.38 -17.88 -6.96
N ASN A 47 5.23 -18.84 -7.33
CA ASN A 47 6.37 -18.65 -8.22
C ASN A 47 5.96 -18.50 -9.70
N ASN A 48 4.81 -19.04 -10.11
CA ASN A 48 4.34 -19.03 -11.50
C ASN A 48 3.94 -17.66 -12.07
N ASN A 49 4.27 -16.54 -11.40
CA ASN A 49 4.03 -15.16 -11.86
C ASN A 49 2.57 -14.80 -12.25
N LYS A 50 1.59 -15.69 -11.98
CA LYS A 50 0.16 -15.50 -12.27
C LYS A 50 -0.49 -14.39 -11.43
N ARG A 51 0.22 -13.86 -10.43
CA ARG A 51 -0.29 -12.83 -9.51
C ARG A 51 0.17 -11.42 -9.88
N TYR A 52 0.98 -11.26 -10.92
CA TYR A 52 1.54 -9.96 -11.30
C TYR A 52 1.26 -9.62 -12.76
N GLY A 53 1.28 -8.32 -13.05
CA GLY A 53 1.10 -7.79 -14.40
C GLY A 53 -0.18 -8.29 -15.07
N LYS A 54 -0.11 -8.50 -16.39
CA LYS A 54 -1.22 -8.94 -17.23
C LYS A 54 -1.75 -10.33 -16.88
N ASN A 55 -0.97 -11.16 -16.19
CA ASN A 55 -1.36 -12.52 -15.82
C ASN A 55 -2.29 -12.55 -14.60
N ASN A 56 -2.37 -11.44 -13.85
CA ASN A 56 -3.28 -11.33 -12.72
C ASN A 56 -4.71 -11.13 -13.23
N HIS A 57 -5.65 -12.00 -12.82
CA HIS A 57 -7.08 -11.87 -13.10
C HIS A 57 -7.71 -10.52 -12.69
N ILE A 58 -7.11 -9.76 -11.76
CA ILE A 58 -7.55 -8.43 -11.32
C ILE A 58 -6.81 -7.32 -12.09
N TRP A 59 -6.03 -7.66 -13.12
CA TRP A 59 -5.31 -6.68 -13.93
C TRP A 59 -6.27 -5.76 -14.68
N LYS A 60 -6.25 -4.48 -14.31
CA LYS A 60 -7.13 -3.46 -14.90
C LYS A 60 -6.57 -2.80 -16.16
N GLY A 61 -5.38 -3.17 -16.63
CA GLY A 61 -4.77 -2.49 -17.79
C GLY A 61 -4.69 -0.98 -17.57
N ASN A 62 -5.23 -0.21 -18.49
CA ASN A 62 -5.23 1.26 -18.46
C ASN A 62 -6.24 1.84 -17.45
N ASP A 63 -7.22 1.05 -17.00
CA ASP A 63 -8.24 1.46 -16.02
C ASP A 63 -7.74 1.33 -14.57
N ALA A 64 -6.42 1.29 -14.38
CA ALA A 64 -5.84 1.26 -13.06
C ALA A 64 -5.97 2.64 -12.38
N GLY A 65 -6.43 2.65 -11.13
CA GLY A 65 -6.54 3.88 -10.36
C GLY A 65 -5.18 4.45 -9.93
N TYR A 66 -5.15 5.74 -9.61
CA TYR A 66 -4.00 6.52 -9.12
C TYR A 66 -3.08 5.76 -8.15
N LEU A 67 -3.64 5.20 -7.07
CA LEU A 67 -2.86 4.48 -6.04
C LEU A 67 -2.15 3.23 -6.59
N ALA A 68 -2.81 2.49 -7.48
CA ALA A 68 -2.24 1.28 -8.07
C ALA A 68 -1.04 1.64 -8.95
N ILE A 69 -1.14 2.75 -9.68
CA ILE A 69 -0.08 3.24 -10.56
C ILE A 69 1.09 3.78 -9.76
N HIS A 70 0.86 4.58 -8.71
CA HIS A 70 1.95 5.01 -7.82
C HIS A 70 2.68 3.84 -7.16
N THR A 71 1.93 2.83 -6.73
CA THR A 71 2.53 1.62 -6.15
C THR A 71 3.38 0.89 -7.20
N TRP A 72 2.89 0.80 -8.44
CA TRP A 72 3.61 0.20 -9.56
C TRP A 72 4.90 0.96 -9.87
N VAL A 73 4.88 2.28 -10.00
CA VAL A 73 6.08 3.11 -10.25
C VAL A 73 7.10 2.93 -9.13
N ARG A 74 6.66 3.00 -7.86
CA ARG A 74 7.55 2.82 -6.71
C ARG A 74 8.19 1.44 -6.69
N ARG A 75 7.50 0.39 -7.16
CA ARG A 75 8.05 -0.96 -7.25
C ARG A 75 9.12 -1.10 -8.34
N HIS A 76 8.98 -0.37 -9.46
CA HIS A 76 9.90 -0.48 -10.60
C HIS A 76 11.09 0.50 -10.50
N LYS A 77 10.86 1.76 -10.11
CA LYS A 77 11.92 2.78 -9.95
C LYS A 77 12.52 2.83 -8.54
N GLY A 78 11.89 2.17 -7.56
CA GLY A 78 12.28 2.25 -6.16
C GLY A 78 11.78 3.50 -5.44
N ILE A 79 12.37 3.78 -4.27
CA ILE A 79 12.04 4.93 -3.44
C ILE A 79 12.88 6.13 -3.92
N PRO A 80 12.27 7.26 -4.30
CA PRO A 80 13.03 8.42 -4.75
C PRO A 80 13.71 9.10 -3.56
N VAL A 81 15.02 9.36 -3.70
CA VAL A 81 15.85 9.94 -2.63
C VAL A 81 16.22 11.40 -2.89
N LYS A 82 16.18 11.83 -4.16
CA LYS A 82 16.56 13.18 -4.60
C LYS A 82 15.42 13.81 -5.39
N CYS A 83 15.16 15.10 -5.14
CA CYS A 83 14.26 15.91 -5.95
C CYS A 83 15.01 16.48 -7.16
N GLU A 84 14.49 16.28 -8.37
CA GLU A 84 15.14 16.80 -9.58
C GLU A 84 15.06 18.34 -9.69
N PHE A 85 14.02 18.96 -9.13
CA PHE A 85 13.81 20.41 -9.26
C PHE A 85 14.62 21.27 -8.30
N CYS A 86 14.85 20.80 -7.07
CA CYS A 86 15.57 21.58 -6.06
C CYS A 86 16.83 20.88 -5.54
N GLY A 87 17.16 19.71 -6.07
CA GLY A 87 18.32 18.91 -5.65
C GLY A 87 18.25 18.35 -4.24
N LYS A 88 17.22 18.69 -3.44
CA LYS A 88 17.11 18.26 -2.04
C LYS A 88 17.06 16.74 -1.96
N ARG A 89 17.92 16.20 -1.11
CA ARG A 89 17.89 14.78 -0.73
C ARG A 89 17.07 14.62 0.53
N LYS A 90 16.17 13.65 0.55
CA LYS A 90 15.47 13.25 1.77
C LYS A 90 15.60 11.75 1.90
N THR A 91 16.09 11.32 3.05
CA THR A 91 16.14 9.91 3.45
C THR A 91 14.77 9.40 3.89
N THR A 92 13.83 10.30 4.20
CA THR A 92 12.48 9.91 4.62
C THR A 92 11.61 9.52 3.42
N PRO A 93 10.96 8.34 3.42
CA PRO A 93 10.13 7.87 2.30
C PRO A 93 8.93 8.77 1.94
N LYS A 94 8.51 9.63 2.87
CA LYS A 94 7.42 10.60 2.68
C LYS A 94 7.89 11.96 2.17
N GLY A 95 9.20 12.13 1.95
CA GLY A 95 9.79 13.42 1.64
C GLY A 95 9.73 13.79 0.16
N ILE A 96 9.88 12.79 -0.70
CA ILE A 96 9.98 12.88 -2.16
C ILE A 96 9.08 11.79 -2.74
N HIS A 97 8.35 12.13 -3.79
CA HIS A 97 7.39 11.27 -4.46
C HIS A 97 7.66 11.24 -5.95
N TRP A 98 7.25 10.15 -6.60
CA TRP A 98 7.16 10.10 -8.05
C TRP A 98 5.92 10.89 -8.48
N ALA A 99 6.13 11.97 -9.21
CA ALA A 99 5.10 12.80 -9.80
C ALA A 99 4.98 12.49 -11.30
N ASN A 100 3.76 12.35 -11.81
CA ASN A 100 3.54 12.20 -13.25
C ASN A 100 3.53 13.59 -13.89
N ILE A 101 4.26 13.78 -14.98
CA ILE A 101 4.41 15.07 -15.67
C ILE A 101 3.05 15.54 -16.23
N ASP A 102 2.33 14.67 -16.92
CA ASP A 102 1.12 15.02 -17.68
C ASP A 102 -0.20 14.73 -16.93
N HIS A 103 -0.11 14.20 -15.71
CA HIS A 103 -1.26 13.74 -14.89
C HIS A 103 -2.16 12.71 -15.60
N THR A 104 -1.67 12.07 -16.66
CA THR A 104 -2.38 10.98 -17.36
C THR A 104 -2.18 9.63 -16.68
N TYR A 105 -1.24 9.56 -15.73
CA TYR A 105 -0.89 8.37 -14.94
C TYR A 105 -0.70 7.11 -15.80
N ARG A 106 -0.08 7.20 -16.97
CA ARG A 106 0.20 6.02 -17.80
C ARG A 106 1.26 5.13 -17.15
N ARG A 107 1.28 3.83 -17.45
CA ARG A 107 2.36 2.92 -17.02
C ARG A 107 3.63 3.09 -17.88
N ASN A 108 4.10 4.32 -18.01
CA ASN A 108 5.37 4.65 -18.63
C ASN A 108 6.30 5.20 -17.54
N LEU A 109 7.45 4.58 -17.31
CA LEU A 109 8.35 4.96 -16.21
C LEU A 109 9.03 6.30 -16.45
N ASP A 110 9.17 6.71 -17.72
CA ASP A 110 9.87 7.95 -18.11
C ASP A 110 9.03 9.20 -17.84
N ASP A 111 7.70 9.06 -17.80
CA ASP A 111 6.75 10.14 -17.49
C ASP A 111 6.72 10.50 -15.98
N TYR A 112 7.56 9.85 -15.17
CA TYR A 112 7.60 10.07 -13.72
C TYR A 112 8.90 10.72 -13.27
N ILE A 113 8.77 11.89 -12.65
CA ILE A 113 9.87 12.68 -12.08
C ILE A 113 9.83 12.65 -10.56
N ALA A 114 11.01 12.63 -9.92
CA ALA A 114 11.11 12.64 -8.47
C ALA A 114 11.00 14.08 -7.95
N LEU A 115 9.90 14.41 -7.27
CA LEU A 115 9.63 15.74 -6.72
C LEU A 115 9.32 15.70 -5.23
N CYS A 116 9.79 16.71 -4.50
CA CYS A 116 9.29 16.95 -3.14
C CYS A 116 7.92 17.63 -3.18
N SER A 117 7.12 17.47 -2.12
CA SER A 117 5.76 18.02 -2.04
C SER A 117 5.65 19.51 -2.41
N ARG A 118 6.63 20.33 -2.02
CA ARG A 118 6.69 21.76 -2.37
C ARG A 118 6.93 21.99 -3.86
N CYS A 119 7.90 21.28 -4.45
CA CYS A 119 8.21 21.39 -5.87
C CYS A 119 7.08 20.84 -6.73
N HIS A 120 6.45 19.75 -6.30
CA HIS A 120 5.30 19.16 -6.96
C HIS A 120 4.14 20.16 -7.05
N LYS A 121 3.76 20.76 -5.91
CA LYS A 121 2.71 21.79 -5.91
C LYS A 121 3.04 22.98 -6.80
N LYS A 122 4.30 23.43 -6.82
CA LYS A 122 4.74 24.52 -7.70
C LYS A 122 4.66 24.12 -9.17
N TYR A 123 5.04 22.89 -9.49
CA TYR A 123 4.96 22.35 -10.85
C TYR A 123 3.51 22.25 -11.32
N ASP A 124 2.61 21.72 -10.49
CA ASP A 124 1.19 21.62 -10.82
C ASP A 124 0.54 23.00 -11.00
N LEU A 125 0.95 24.00 -10.20
CA LEU A 125 0.47 25.38 -10.33
C LEU A 125 0.95 26.03 -11.64
N LEU A 126 2.22 25.84 -12.01
CA LEU A 126 2.78 26.40 -13.23
C LEU A 126 2.15 25.81 -14.50
N ASN A 127 1.80 24.53 -14.46
CA ASN A 127 1.17 23.84 -15.59
C ASN A 127 -0.37 23.92 -15.59
N GLY A 128 -0.98 24.65 -14.64
CA GLY A 128 -2.44 24.76 -14.54
C GLY A 128 -3.15 23.44 -14.20
N LEU A 129 -2.44 22.47 -13.64
CA LEU A 129 -2.94 21.13 -13.31
C LEU A 129 -3.60 21.08 -11.92
N CYS A 130 -3.48 22.15 -11.13
CA CYS A 130 -4.15 22.27 -9.84
C CYS A 130 -5.64 22.60 -10.05
N LYS A 131 -6.51 21.59 -9.95
CA LYS A 131 -7.95 21.83 -9.81
C LYS A 131 -8.24 22.27 -8.37
N HIS A 132 -8.66 23.53 -8.22
CA HIS A 132 -9.19 24.08 -6.98
C HIS A 132 -10.57 23.51 -6.65
#